data_AF-A0A452ZZ99-F1
#
_entry.id   AF-A0A452ZZ99-F1
#
_cell.length_a   1.000
_cell.length_b   1.000
_cell.length_c   1.000
_cell.angle_alpha   90.00
_cell.angle_beta   90.00
_cell.angle_gamma   90.00
#
_symmetry.space_group_name_H-M   'P 1'
#
loop_
_entity.id
_entity.type
_entity.pdbx_description
1 polymer ?
#
loop_
_entity_poly.entity_id
_entity_poly.type
_entity_poly.pdbx_seq_one_letter_code
_entity_poly.pdbx_strand_id
1 'polypeptide(L)'
;MQALFEKLEHGVYSLSRVRDGAMNRYRGYQIPWEWMQDTGIVSQIKIQSVKLARKYLRRVSSELEATQGGPDEEELMLQGVRFAFRVHQFAGGFDGDTMRAFQEIKEKANALQSQRDQQHLQQQRLAAGR
;
A
#
# COMPACT_ATOMS: atom_id res chain seq x y z
N MET A 1 4.22 3.89 -9.73
CA MET A 1 4.03 4.34 -8.33
C MET A 1 5.08 3.76 -7.38
N GLN A 2 5.36 2.46 -7.45
CA GLN A 2 6.22 1.74 -6.50
C GLN A 2 7.66 2.26 -6.38
N ALA A 3 8.39 2.47 -7.48
CA ALA A 3 9.78 2.92 -7.44
C ALA A 3 9.97 4.30 -6.78
N LEU A 4 9.01 5.21 -6.91
CA LEU A 4 9.06 6.51 -6.23
C LEU A 4 8.85 6.36 -4.72
N PHE A 5 7.97 5.44 -4.33
CA PHE A 5 7.72 5.16 -2.92
C PHE A 5 8.91 4.46 -2.26
N GLU A 6 9.56 3.50 -2.94
CA GLU A 6 10.79 2.87 -2.44
C GLU A 6 11.90 3.90 -2.20
N LYS A 7 12.06 4.87 -3.10
CA LYS A 7 13.00 5.99 -2.91
C LYS A 7 12.64 6.84 -1.69
N LEU A 8 11.35 7.12 -1.47
CA LEU A 8 10.87 7.84 -0.31
C LEU A 8 11.18 7.08 0.99
N GLU A 9 10.83 5.80 1.06
CA GLU A 9 11.11 4.94 2.22
C GLU A 9 12.60 4.92 2.56
N HIS A 10 13.44 4.72 1.54
CA HIS A 10 14.89 4.67 1.70
C HIS A 10 15.46 6.02 2.16
N GLY A 11 14.96 7.12 1.62
CA GLY A 11 15.33 8.48 2.04
C GLY A 11 14.99 8.74 3.50
N VAL A 12 13.77 8.42 3.92
CA VAL A 12 13.32 8.57 5.31
C VAL A 12 14.15 7.69 6.25
N TYR A 13 14.39 6.43 5.90
CA TYR A 13 15.21 5.52 6.70
C TYR A 13 16.64 6.05 6.87
N SER A 14 17.25 6.53 5.78
CA SER A 14 18.61 7.06 5.79
C SER A 14 18.73 8.33 6.65
N LEU A 15 17.76 9.24 6.53
CA LEU A 15 17.69 10.45 7.35
C LEU A 15 17.57 10.12 8.84
N SER A 16 16.66 9.21 9.21
CA SER A 16 16.48 8.77 10.59
C SER A 16 17.78 8.17 11.16
N ARG A 17 18.46 7.32 10.40
CA ARG A 17 19.72 6.69 10.83
C ARG A 17 20.83 7.71 11.07
N VAL A 18 20.99 8.68 10.17
CA VAL A 18 22.02 9.74 10.30
C VAL A 18 21.71 10.61 11.51
N ARG A 19 20.45 11.03 11.67
CA ARG A 19 19.97 11.81 12.81
C ARG A 19 20.21 11.09 14.12
N ASP A 20 19.82 9.82 14.24
CA ASP A 20 19.98 9.05 15.49
C ASP A 20 21.46 8.91 15.87
N GLY A 21 22.33 8.68 14.88
CA GLY A 21 23.78 8.67 15.09
C GLY A 21 24.34 10.03 15.54
N ALA A 22 23.87 11.13 14.96
CA ALA A 22 24.27 12.48 15.35
C ALA A 22 23.77 12.86 16.76
N MET A 23 22.50 12.57 17.07
CA MET A 23 21.90 12.79 18.38
C MET A 23 22.67 12.06 19.49
N ASN A 24 23.05 10.79 19.28
CA ASN A 24 23.78 10.02 20.28
C ASN A 24 25.15 10.65 20.58
N ARG A 25 25.88 11.12 19.55
CA ARG A 25 27.15 11.82 19.72
C ARG A 25 26.98 13.15 20.44
N TYR A 26 25.99 13.95 20.03
CA TYR A 26 25.75 15.28 20.60
C TYR A 26 25.38 15.19 22.08
N ARG A 27 24.54 14.21 22.45
CA ARG A 27 24.24 13.89 23.84
C ARG A 27 25.51 13.55 24.63
N GLY A 28 26.43 12.76 24.07
CA GLY A 28 27.71 12.44 24.70
C GLY A 28 28.62 13.64 24.93
N TYR A 29 28.56 14.65 24.06
CA TYR A 29 29.31 15.90 24.17
C TYR A 29 28.57 17.03 24.92
N GLN A 30 27.40 16.74 25.50
CA GLN A 30 26.53 17.76 26.12
C GLN A 30 26.14 18.91 25.17
N ILE A 31 26.11 18.65 23.87
CA ILE A 31 25.60 19.58 22.86
C ILE A 31 24.07 19.44 22.81
N PRO A 32 23.30 20.54 22.83
CA PRO A 32 21.85 20.48 22.66
C PRO A 32 21.46 19.68 21.41
N TRP A 33 20.56 18.72 21.57
CA TRP A 33 20.18 17.75 20.53
C TRP A 33 18.66 17.62 20.37
N GLU A 34 17.90 18.26 21.25
CA GLU A 34 16.44 18.22 21.31
C GLU A 34 15.82 18.77 20.02
N TRP A 35 16.46 19.77 19.39
CA TRP A 35 16.06 20.32 18.10
C TRP A 35 16.18 19.32 16.93
N MET A 36 16.96 18.23 17.09
CA MET A 36 17.07 17.15 16.11
C MET A 36 15.97 16.10 16.27
N GLN A 37 15.21 16.10 17.37
CA GLN A 37 14.09 15.16 17.51
C GLN A 37 13.12 15.34 16.33
N ASP A 38 12.45 14.25 15.93
CA ASP A 38 11.54 14.30 14.78
C ASP A 38 10.50 15.41 14.97
N THR A 39 10.62 16.49 14.20
CA THR A 39 9.74 17.66 14.23
C THR A 39 8.39 17.40 13.56
N GLY A 40 7.98 16.13 13.50
CA GLY A 40 6.76 15.71 12.82
C GLY A 40 6.89 15.59 11.30
N ILE A 41 8.00 15.96 10.66
CA ILE A 41 8.14 15.82 9.19
C ILE A 41 8.02 14.36 8.75
N VAL A 42 8.72 13.43 9.41
CA VAL A 42 8.58 11.99 9.12
C VAL A 42 7.14 11.51 9.34
N SER A 43 6.48 12.00 10.40
CA SER A 43 5.08 11.71 10.68
C SER A 43 4.16 12.23 9.56
N GLN A 44 4.39 13.47 9.09
CA GLN A 44 3.66 14.04 7.96
C GLN A 44 3.87 13.23 6.68
N ILE A 45 5.10 12.81 6.38
CA ILE A 45 5.39 11.94 5.24
C ILE A 45 4.58 10.64 5.34
N LYS A 46 4.55 9.99 6.51
CA LYS A 46 3.72 8.78 6.74
C LYS A 46 2.24 9.06 6.51
N ILE A 47 1.70 10.14 7.05
CA ILE A 47 0.29 10.54 6.87
C ILE A 47 -0.03 10.77 5.39
N GLN A 48 0.83 11.48 4.66
CA GLN A 48 0.60 11.75 3.24
C GLN A 48 0.73 10.47 2.39
N SER A 49 1.64 9.56 2.75
CA SER A 49 1.76 8.25 2.11
C SER A 49 0.49 7.42 2.28
N VAL A 50 -0.11 7.39 3.47
CA VAL A 50 -1.40 6.72 3.72
C VAL A 50 -2.52 7.35 2.87
N LYS A 51 -2.59 8.69 2.82
CA LYS A 51 -3.57 9.39 1.95
C LYS A 51 -3.37 9.07 0.47
N LEU A 52 -2.13 8.90 0.02
CA LEU A 52 -1.80 8.50 -1.34
C LEU A 52 -2.24 7.05 -1.61
N ALA A 53 -1.99 6.12 -0.68
CA ALA A 53 -2.48 4.75 -0.76
C ALA A 53 -4.00 4.70 -0.93
N ARG A 54 -4.74 5.49 -0.15
CA ARG A 54 -6.20 5.61 -0.31
C ARG A 54 -6.62 6.06 -1.70
N LYS A 55 -6.00 7.13 -2.22
CA LYS A 55 -6.30 7.64 -3.56
C LYS A 55 -6.00 6.59 -4.63
N TYR A 56 -4.89 5.89 -4.49
CA TYR A 56 -4.49 4.84 -5.41
C TYR A 56 -5.46 3.65 -5.39
N LEU A 57 -5.83 3.15 -4.21
CA LEU A 57 -6.78 2.06 -4.06
C LEU A 57 -8.15 2.41 -4.63
N ARG A 58 -8.66 3.62 -4.39
CA ARG A 58 -9.90 4.09 -5.00
C ARG A 58 -9.81 4.14 -6.52
N ARG A 59 -8.68 4.60 -7.06
CA ARG A 59 -8.46 4.60 -8.50
C ARG A 59 -8.46 3.18 -9.06
N VAL A 60 -7.73 2.24 -8.44
CA VAL A 60 -7.76 0.83 -8.83
C VAL A 60 -9.19 0.29 -8.81
N SER A 61 -9.96 0.60 -7.75
CA SER A 61 -11.37 0.21 -7.62
C SER A 61 -12.23 0.69 -8.79
N SER A 62 -12.08 1.95 -9.21
CA SER A 62 -12.81 2.53 -10.34
C SER A 62 -12.39 1.97 -11.70
N GLU A 63 -11.08 1.74 -11.92
CA GLU A 63 -10.58 1.17 -13.17
C GLU A 63 -11.05 -0.29 -13.34
N LEU A 64 -11.15 -1.06 -12.24
CA LEU A 64 -11.73 -2.41 -12.23
C LEU A 64 -13.22 -2.40 -12.61
N GLU A 65 -13.97 -1.37 -12.20
CA GLU A 65 -15.38 -1.23 -12.60
C GLU A 65 -15.52 -0.84 -14.06
N ALA A 66 -14.59 -0.06 -14.60
CA ALA A 66 -14.62 0.38 -15.99
C ALA A 66 -14.20 -0.73 -16.98
N THR A 67 -13.34 -1.65 -16.56
CA THR A 67 -12.70 -2.65 -17.44
C THR A 67 -13.36 -4.03 -17.38
N GLN A 68 -14.47 -4.21 -16.64
CA GLN A 68 -15.16 -5.49 -16.35
C GLN A 68 -14.78 -6.67 -17.27
N GLY A 69 -13.94 -7.57 -16.76
CA GLY A 69 -13.48 -8.77 -17.45
C GLY A 69 -12.23 -8.59 -18.34
N GLY A 70 -11.53 -7.48 -18.21
CA GLY A 70 -10.26 -7.24 -18.92
C GLY A 70 -9.16 -8.21 -18.50
N PRO A 71 -8.20 -8.53 -19.40
CA PRO A 71 -7.11 -9.47 -19.10
C PRO A 71 -6.20 -9.00 -17.94
N ASP A 72 -6.18 -7.70 -17.65
CA ASP A 72 -5.23 -7.08 -16.72
C ASP A 72 -5.83 -6.80 -15.32
N GLU A 73 -7.08 -7.18 -15.04
CA GLU A 73 -7.74 -6.87 -13.76
C GLU A 73 -6.99 -7.43 -12.54
N GLU A 74 -6.50 -8.67 -12.65
CA GLU A 74 -5.77 -9.34 -11.58
C GLU A 74 -4.42 -8.67 -11.32
N GLU A 75 -3.71 -8.29 -12.39
CA GLU A 75 -2.46 -7.56 -12.28
C GLU A 75 -2.68 -6.20 -11.63
N LEU A 76 -3.71 -5.47 -12.05
CA LEU A 76 -4.05 -4.16 -11.51
C LEU A 76 -4.39 -4.23 -10.02
N MET A 77 -5.17 -5.23 -9.60
CA MET A 77 -5.44 -5.50 -8.18
C MET A 77 -4.15 -5.79 -7.42
N LEU A 78 -3.29 -6.66 -7.95
CA LEU A 78 -2.05 -7.05 -7.30
C LEU A 78 -1.10 -5.87 -7.12
N GLN A 79 -1.01 -4.99 -8.13
CA GLN A 79 -0.28 -3.72 -8.02
C GLN A 79 -0.89 -2.80 -6.94
N GLY A 80 -2.23 -2.71 -6.91
CA GLY A 80 -3.03 -2.08 -5.85
C GLY A 80 -2.60 -2.50 -4.44
N VAL A 81 -2.71 -3.80 -4.18
CA VAL A 81 -2.47 -4.42 -2.88
C VAL A 81 -1.01 -4.34 -2.48
N ARG A 82 -0.06 -4.61 -3.39
CA ARG A 82 1.39 -4.52 -3.11
C ARG A 82 1.80 -3.12 -2.68
N PHE A 83 1.32 -2.10 -3.40
CA PHE A 83 1.59 -0.72 -3.04
C PHE A 83 1.01 -0.37 -1.67
N ALA A 84 -0.26 -0.69 -1.44
CA ALA A 84 -0.92 -0.41 -0.17
C ALA A 84 -0.23 -1.12 1.00
N PHE A 85 0.11 -2.41 0.86
CA PHE A 85 0.80 -3.16 1.89
C PHE A 85 2.16 -2.54 2.24
N ARG A 86 2.92 -2.08 1.24
CA ARG A 86 4.19 -1.40 1.48
C ARG A 86 3.99 -0.11 2.29
N VAL A 87 3.00 0.70 1.92
CA VAL A 87 2.64 1.92 2.66
C VAL A 87 2.21 1.60 4.09
N HIS A 88 1.45 0.53 4.30
CA HIS A 88 1.02 0.08 5.63
C HIS A 88 2.22 -0.23 6.53
N GLN A 89 3.19 -1.00 6.02
CA GLN A 89 4.43 -1.32 6.75
C GLN A 89 5.25 -0.07 7.07
N PHE A 90 5.37 0.85 6.11
CA PHE A 90 6.11 2.10 6.29
C PHE A 90 5.46 3.04 7.32
N ALA A 91 4.14 3.22 7.25
CA ALA A 91 3.41 4.13 8.11
C ALA A 91 3.10 3.53 9.49
N GLY A 92 3.14 2.20 9.62
CA GLY A 92 2.75 1.47 10.83
C GLY A 92 1.24 1.30 10.96
N GLY A 93 0.50 1.35 9.87
CA GLY A 93 -0.96 1.30 9.89
C GLY A 93 -1.65 2.12 8.82
N PHE A 94 -2.97 1.96 8.75
CA PHE A 94 -3.85 2.80 7.94
C PHE A 94 -4.82 3.57 8.84
N ASP A 95 -5.28 4.71 8.35
CA ASP A 95 -6.47 5.34 8.90
C ASP A 95 -7.75 4.58 8.47
N GLY A 96 -8.86 4.86 9.14
CA GLY A 96 -10.12 4.14 8.90
C GLY A 96 -10.61 4.25 7.44
N ASP A 97 -10.40 5.39 6.79
CA ASP A 97 -10.81 5.61 5.41
C ASP A 97 -9.98 4.78 4.42
N THR A 98 -8.67 4.68 4.67
CA THR A 98 -7.74 3.91 3.85
C THR A 98 -7.96 2.41 4.05
N MET A 99 -8.26 1.98 5.28
CA MET A 99 -8.61 0.58 5.56
C MET A 99 -9.88 0.14 4.83
N ARG A 100 -10.91 1.01 4.77
CA ARG A 100 -12.13 0.72 3.98
C ARG A 100 -11.82 0.57 2.48
N ALA A 101 -11.05 1.50 1.91
CA ALA A 101 -10.65 1.40 0.50
C ALA A 101 -9.82 0.14 0.20
N PHE A 102 -8.99 -0.32 1.14
CA PHE A 102 -8.24 -1.56 0.99
C PHE A 102 -9.15 -2.80 1.05
N GLN A 103 -10.12 -2.79 1.96
CA GLN A 103 -11.08 -3.87 2.11
C GLN A 103 -12.00 -4.02 0.88
N GLU A 104 -12.40 -2.91 0.25
CA GLU A 104 -13.15 -2.92 -1.01
C GLU A 104 -12.39 -3.67 -2.14
N ILE A 105 -11.09 -3.43 -2.27
CA ILE A 105 -10.25 -4.14 -3.26
C ILE A 105 -10.21 -5.64 -2.96
N LYS A 106 -10.07 -6.01 -1.68
CA LYS A 106 -10.06 -7.42 -1.25
C LYS A 106 -11.38 -8.12 -1.55
N GLU A 107 -12.51 -7.46 -1.32
CA GLU A 107 -13.83 -8.00 -1.61
C GLU A 107 -14.05 -8.23 -3.11
N LYS A 108 -13.63 -7.29 -3.95
CA LYS A 108 -13.66 -7.43 -5.41
C LYS A 108 -12.79 -8.61 -5.89
N ALA A 109 -11.59 -8.76 -5.33
CA ALA A 109 -10.72 -9.90 -5.65
C ALA A 109 -11.39 -11.25 -5.33
N ASN A 110 -12.05 -11.36 -4.18
CA ASN A 110 -12.77 -12.58 -3.78
C ASN A 110 -13.96 -12.87 -4.69
N ALA A 111 -14.69 -11.83 -5.13
CA ALA A 111 -15.81 -11.98 -6.04
C ALA A 111 -15.37 -12.49 -7.42
N LEU A 112 -14.27 -11.94 -7.95
CA LEU A 112 -13.66 -12.38 -9.22
C LEU A 112 -13.23 -13.85 -9.17
N GLN A 113 -12.57 -14.25 -8.08
CA GLN A 113 -12.17 -15.65 -7.88
C GLN A 113 -13.39 -16.58 -7.87
N SER A 114 -14.43 -16.21 -7.13
CA SER A 114 -15.66 -16.99 -7.02
C SER A 114 -16.37 -17.16 -8.36
N GLN A 115 -16.39 -16.12 -9.20
CA GLN A 115 -16.97 -16.18 -10.55
C GLN A 115 -16.20 -17.13 -11.47
N ARG A 116 -14.86 -17.09 -11.44
CA ARG A 116 -14.01 -18.01 -12.21
C ARG A 116 -14.22 -19.46 -11.81
N ASP A 117 -14.27 -19.74 -10.51
CA ASP A 117 -14.49 -21.09 -10.00
C ASP A 117 -15.84 -21.65 -10.46
N GLN A 118 -16.89 -20.82 -10.46
CA GLN A 118 -18.21 -21.18 -10.98
C GLN A 118 -18.21 -21.45 -12.49
N GLN A 119 -17.55 -20.59 -13.29
CA GLN A 119 -17.43 -20.78 -14.74
C GLN A 119 -16.69 -22.08 -15.07
N HIS A 120 -15.58 -22.36 -14.38
CA HIS A 120 -14.81 -23.57 -14.58
C HIS A 120 -15.62 -24.83 -14.24
N LEU A 121 -16.38 -24.81 -13.14
CA LEU A 121 -17.25 -25.92 -12.75
C LEU A 121 -18.38 -26.15 -13.75
N GLN A 122 -18.96 -25.08 -14.31
CA GLN A 122 -20.00 -25.18 -15.33
C GLN A 122 -19.43 -25.76 -16.64
N GLN A 123 -18.21 -25.38 -17.03
CA GLN A 123 -17.56 -25.89 -18.23
C GLN A 123 -17.21 -27.38 -18.11
N GLN A 124 -16.78 -27.85 -16.94
CA GLN A 124 -16.58 -29.28 -16.66
C GLN A 124 -17.88 -30.08 -16.74
N ARG A 125 -18.98 -29.56 -16.19
CA ARG A 125 -20.30 -30.22 -16.29
C ARG A 125 -20.79 -30.35 -17.72
N LEU A 126 -20.57 -29.33 -18.56
CA LEU A 126 -20.91 -29.36 -19.99
C LEU A 126 -20.02 -30.30 -20.82
N ALA A 127 -18.78 -30.55 -20.37
CA ALA A 127 -17.86 -31.49 -21.00
C ALA A 127 -18.13 -32.96 -20.59
N ALA A 128 -18.54 -33.19 -19.34
CA ALA A 128 -18.85 -34.52 -18.82
C ALA A 128 -20.24 -35.05 -19.23
N GLY A 129 -21.11 -34.18 -19.74
CA GLY A 129 -22.45 -34.54 -20.23
C GLY A 129 -22.53 -34.87 -21.73
N ARG A 130 -21.39 -35.06 -22.42
CA ARG A 130 -21.31 -35.49 -23.81
C ARG A 130 -20.68 -36.86 -23.94
#